data_AF-A0A1B6F6U4-F1
#
_entry.id   AF-A0A1B6F6U4-F1
#
_cell.length_a   1.000
_cell.length_b   1.000
_cell.length_c   1.000
_cell.angle_alpha   90.00
_cell.angle_beta   90.00
_cell.angle_gamma   90.00
#
_symmetry.space_group_name_H-M   'P 1'
#
loop_
_entity.id
_entity.type
_entity.pdbx_description
1 polymer ?
#
loop_
_entity_poly.entity_id
_entity_poly.type
_entity_poly.pdbx_seq_one_letter_code
_entity_poly.pdbx_strand_id
1 'polypeptide(L)'
;MLTACTILAVATILIEPRLLLVHAIPQNEFVNYVGGGYSGNTNVFNPNYVFNSFAYTKDGTCVHVISVAGRGVDDSFQVPCTDVENMITLTTSDMMVVGDPNKFCVVSDSPSTLIVIRDGKCTRRTYTTTNGQTTSTSTPLTDDECKAVFQKITDEQEKNRKYWNEWATNFEDHMNKMFPPGFPFNH
;
A
#
# COMPACT_ATOMS: atom_id res chain seq x y z
N MET A 1 -16.61 -14.42 -26.04
CA MET A 1 -15.17 -14.54 -26.35
C MET A 1 -14.53 -13.23 -25.94
N LEU A 2 -13.77 -13.24 -24.84
CA LEU A 2 -13.05 -12.06 -24.36
C LEU A 2 -11.77 -11.93 -25.18
N THR A 3 -11.48 -10.74 -25.70
CA THR A 3 -10.31 -10.49 -26.55
C THR A 3 -9.04 -10.38 -25.71
N ALA A 4 -7.86 -10.60 -26.30
CA ALA A 4 -6.57 -10.54 -25.61
C ALA A 4 -6.34 -9.20 -24.85
N CYS A 5 -6.93 -8.10 -25.32
CA CYS A 5 -6.91 -6.81 -24.63
C CYS A 5 -7.72 -6.81 -23.32
N THR A 6 -8.73 -7.67 -23.18
CA THR A 6 -9.46 -7.84 -21.92
C THR A 6 -8.63 -8.63 -20.90
N ILE A 7 -7.68 -9.45 -21.34
CA ILE A 7 -6.79 -10.23 -20.44
C ILE A 7 -5.66 -9.35 -19.89
N LEU A 8 -5.16 -8.36 -20.66
CA LEU A 8 -4.16 -7.41 -20.17
C LEU A 8 -4.73 -6.43 -19.13
N ALA A 9 -5.99 -6.01 -19.27
CA ALA A 9 -6.71 -5.22 -18.26
C ALA A 9 -7.11 -6.04 -17.01
N VAL A 10 -7.03 -7.37 -17.09
CA VAL A 10 -7.36 -8.31 -16.02
C VAL A 10 -6.17 -8.57 -15.09
N ALA A 11 -4.94 -8.20 -15.47
CA ALA A 11 -3.79 -8.19 -14.57
C ALA A 11 -3.88 -7.07 -13.50
N THR A 12 -4.75 -6.07 -13.71
CA THR A 12 -4.93 -4.94 -12.79
C THR A 12 -6.16 -5.06 -11.88
N ILE A 13 -7.09 -5.99 -12.13
CA ILE A 13 -8.32 -6.14 -11.32
C ILE A 13 -8.80 -7.61 -11.32
N LEU A 14 -8.06 -8.51 -10.67
CA LEU A 14 -8.61 -9.79 -10.22
C LEU A 14 -8.29 -10.00 -8.74
N ILE A 15 -9.15 -9.40 -7.94
CA ILE A 15 -9.74 -9.85 -6.66
C ILE A 15 -9.30 -11.26 -6.21
N GLU A 16 -8.08 -11.40 -5.71
CA GLU A 16 -7.94 -11.84 -4.34
C GLU A 16 -7.74 -10.58 -3.50
N PRO A 17 -8.57 -10.31 -2.46
CA PRO A 17 -8.50 -9.07 -1.67
C PRO A 17 -7.24 -8.98 -0.78
N ARG A 18 -6.14 -9.64 -1.17
CA ARG A 18 -5.14 -10.13 -0.23
C ARG A 18 -3.73 -9.62 -0.44
N LEU A 19 -3.32 -9.13 -1.62
CA LEU A 19 -1.92 -8.74 -1.82
C LEU A 19 -1.79 -7.72 -2.96
N LEU A 20 -1.96 -6.43 -2.66
CA LEU A 20 -1.47 -5.34 -3.51
C LEU A 20 -0.01 -5.09 -3.13
N LEU A 21 0.92 -5.05 -4.08
CA LEU A 21 2.27 -4.51 -3.87
C LEU A 21 2.49 -3.47 -4.96
N VAL A 22 2.24 -2.22 -4.60
CA VAL A 22 2.41 -1.10 -5.51
C VAL A 22 3.76 -0.45 -5.19
N HIS A 23 4.76 -0.66 -6.05
CA HIS A 23 5.96 0.17 -6.10
C HIS A 23 5.65 1.38 -6.98
N ALA A 24 4.85 2.31 -6.47
CA ALA A 24 4.56 3.53 -7.20
C ALA A 24 4.97 4.73 -6.35
N ILE A 25 5.74 5.62 -6.95
CA ILE A 25 5.46 7.05 -6.78
C ILE A 25 4.01 7.22 -7.25
N PRO A 26 3.11 7.91 -6.53
CA PRO A 26 1.76 8.14 -7.03
C PRO A 26 1.84 8.93 -8.35
N GLN A 27 1.88 8.21 -9.46
CA GLN A 27 1.69 8.71 -10.80
C GLN A 27 0.70 7.74 -11.44
N ASN A 28 -0.35 8.34 -12.02
CA ASN A 28 -1.58 7.77 -12.58
C ASN A 28 -2.71 7.82 -11.55
N GLU A 29 -3.68 8.74 -11.58
CA GLU A 29 -4.31 9.43 -12.73
C GLU A 29 -4.70 10.87 -12.35
N PHE A 30 -4.72 11.79 -13.32
CA PHE A 30 -4.93 13.25 -13.21
C PHE A 30 -3.79 14.08 -12.61
N VAL A 31 -2.66 14.16 -13.32
CA VAL A 31 -1.80 15.34 -13.24
C VAL A 31 -2.50 16.49 -13.96
N ASN A 32 -3.56 17.06 -13.36
CA ASN A 32 -4.08 18.35 -13.81
C ASN A 32 -3.16 19.44 -13.24
N TYR A 33 -2.22 19.87 -14.08
CA TYR A 33 -1.41 21.06 -13.84
C TYR A 33 -2.30 22.31 -13.92
N VAL A 34 -3.03 22.60 -12.85
CA VAL A 34 -3.80 23.84 -12.72
C VAL A 34 -3.35 24.54 -11.44
N GLY A 35 -2.40 25.47 -11.58
CA GLY A 35 -2.02 26.39 -10.50
C GLY A 35 -0.82 26.03 -9.62
N GLY A 36 0.00 25.04 -9.99
CA GLY A 36 1.32 24.83 -9.37
C GLY A 36 1.38 23.88 -8.15
N GLY A 37 0.47 22.91 -8.04
CA GLY A 37 0.54 21.85 -7.02
C GLY A 37 0.61 20.44 -7.63
N TYR A 38 1.44 19.56 -7.05
CA TYR A 38 1.44 18.12 -7.35
C TYR A 38 0.28 17.46 -6.61
N SER A 39 -0.74 16.97 -7.34
CA SER A 39 -1.83 16.16 -6.77
C SER A 39 -1.72 14.71 -7.27
N GLY A 40 -0.97 13.87 -6.55
CA GLY A 40 -1.09 12.42 -6.66
C GLY A 40 -2.13 11.93 -5.66
N ASN A 41 -3.04 11.04 -6.08
CA ASN A 41 -4.01 10.40 -5.20
C ASN A 41 -3.85 8.88 -5.31
N THR A 42 -3.57 8.21 -4.20
CA THR A 42 -3.58 6.74 -4.13
C THR A 42 -4.58 6.31 -3.10
N ASN A 43 -5.54 5.49 -3.54
CA ASN A 43 -6.48 4.82 -2.65
C ASN A 43 -6.31 3.31 -2.77
N VAL A 44 -6.16 2.65 -1.62
CA VAL A 44 -6.17 1.19 -1.53
C VAL A 44 -7.31 0.80 -0.62
N PHE A 45 -8.25 0.06 -1.20
CA PHE A 45 -9.41 -0.47 -0.49
C PHE A 45 -9.31 -1.98 -0.47
N ASN A 46 -9.29 -2.56 0.72
CA ASN A 46 -9.64 -3.95 0.91
C ASN A 46 -10.76 -4.04 1.97
N PRO A 47 -11.40 -5.20 2.16
CA PRO A 47 -12.53 -5.32 3.09
C PRO A 47 -12.23 -4.92 4.55
N ASN A 48 -10.95 -4.87 4.93
CA ASN A 48 -10.52 -4.66 6.31
C ASN A 48 -9.80 -3.33 6.54
N TYR A 49 -9.23 -2.74 5.49
CA TYR A 49 -8.44 -1.53 5.53
C TYR A 49 -8.80 -0.59 4.37
N VAL A 50 -8.80 0.68 4.70
CA VAL A 50 -8.94 1.80 3.77
C VAL A 50 -7.70 2.66 3.93
N PHE A 51 -6.97 2.84 2.84
CA PHE A 51 -5.87 3.78 2.75
C PHE A 51 -6.23 4.83 1.70
N ASN A 52 -6.11 6.10 2.08
CA ASN A 52 -6.22 7.23 1.16
C ASN A 52 -4.98 8.10 1.33
N SER A 53 -4.47 8.62 0.21
CA SER A 53 -3.37 9.57 0.25
C SER A 53 -3.54 10.65 -0.79
N PHE A 54 -3.11 11.86 -0.44
CA PHE A 54 -3.06 12.98 -1.38
C PHE A 54 -1.91 13.93 -1.07
N ALA A 55 -1.29 14.47 -2.11
CA ALA A 55 -0.25 15.48 -1.99
C ALA A 55 -0.80 16.89 -2.27
N TYR A 56 -0.23 17.89 -1.60
CA TYR A 56 -0.47 19.29 -1.90
C TYR A 56 0.76 20.13 -1.54
N THR A 57 0.85 21.34 -2.10
CA THR A 57 1.91 22.31 -1.74
C THR A 57 1.36 23.33 -0.77
N LYS A 58 2.08 23.57 0.32
CA LYS A 58 1.79 24.58 1.34
C LYS A 58 3.05 25.40 1.60
N ASP A 59 2.97 26.70 1.42
CA ASP A 59 4.09 27.64 1.66
C ASP A 59 5.39 27.23 0.94
N GLY A 60 5.27 26.75 -0.30
CA GLY A 60 6.40 26.29 -1.11
C GLY A 60 6.95 24.90 -0.74
N THR A 61 6.38 24.24 0.28
CA THR A 61 6.76 22.90 0.73
C THR A 61 5.71 21.88 0.29
N CYS A 62 6.16 20.73 -0.24
CA CYS A 62 5.27 19.62 -0.57
C CYS A 62 4.93 18.82 0.68
N VAL A 63 3.62 18.65 0.95
CA VAL A 63 3.07 17.86 2.06
C VAL A 63 2.23 16.73 1.49
N HIS A 64 2.44 15.53 2.01
CA HIS A 64 1.63 14.36 1.72
C HIS A 64 0.75 14.03 2.94
N VAL A 65 -0.55 13.90 2.71
CA VAL A 65 -1.49 13.43 3.72
C VAL A 65 -1.76 11.96 3.46
N ILE A 66 -1.61 11.15 4.51
CA ILE A 66 -1.85 9.72 4.51
C ILE A 66 -2.91 9.44 5.56
N SER A 67 -4.05 8.90 5.15
CA SER A 67 -5.11 8.48 6.05
C SER A 67 -5.30 6.98 5.97
N VAL A 68 -5.37 6.34 7.14
CA VAL A 68 -5.58 4.90 7.28
C VAL A 68 -6.76 4.65 8.19
N ALA A 69 -7.65 3.76 7.78
CA ALA A 69 -8.81 3.36 8.54
C ALA A 69 -9.08 1.87 8.39
N GLY A 70 -9.79 1.28 9.35
CA GLY A 70 -10.20 -0.12 9.31
C GLY A 70 -9.69 -0.93 10.50
N ARG A 71 -10.38 -2.04 10.79
CA ARG A 71 -10.13 -2.90 11.97
C ARG A 71 -9.97 -2.14 13.29
N GLY A 72 -10.71 -1.05 13.49
CA GLY A 72 -10.64 -0.22 14.70
C GLY A 72 -9.52 0.82 14.71
N VAL A 73 -8.76 0.96 13.62
CA VAL A 73 -7.83 2.08 13.38
C VAL A 73 -8.55 3.17 12.60
N ASP A 74 -8.27 4.43 12.94
CA ASP A 74 -8.65 5.64 12.21
C ASP A 74 -7.60 6.72 12.52
N ASP A 75 -6.73 7.02 11.56
CA ASP A 75 -5.63 7.97 11.75
C ASP A 75 -5.22 8.69 10.45
N SER A 76 -4.59 9.85 10.60
CA SER A 76 -4.08 10.65 9.50
C SER A 76 -2.72 11.27 9.83
N PHE A 77 -1.83 11.26 8.86
CA PHE A 77 -0.46 11.72 8.96
C PHE A 77 -0.17 12.76 7.89
N GLN A 78 0.44 13.87 8.28
CA GLN A 78 1.04 14.82 7.35
C GLN A 78 2.55 14.63 7.41
N VAL A 79 3.15 14.35 6.25
CA VAL A 79 4.59 14.11 6.12
C VAL A 79 5.14 14.85 4.90
N PRO A 80 6.43 15.25 4.91
CA PRO A 80 7.09 15.75 3.71
C PRO A 80 6.98 14.76 2.55
N CYS A 81 6.77 15.26 1.33
CA CYS A 81 6.71 14.38 0.15
C CYS A 81 7.99 13.57 -0.07
N THR A 82 9.14 14.04 0.41
CA THR A 82 10.43 13.32 0.36
C THR A 82 10.46 12.06 1.22
N ASP A 83 9.59 11.97 2.24
CA ASP A 83 9.56 10.86 3.20
C ASP A 83 8.73 9.67 2.70
N VAL A 84 8.03 9.88 1.59
CA VAL A 84 7.06 8.97 0.97
C VAL A 84 7.39 8.71 -0.49
N GLU A 85 8.63 9.00 -0.90
CA GLU A 85 9.14 8.56 -2.20
C GLU A 85 9.22 7.02 -2.19
N ASN A 86 8.64 6.37 -3.20
CA ASN A 86 8.58 4.90 -3.34
C ASN A 86 7.78 4.21 -2.22
N MET A 87 6.60 4.75 -1.86
CA MET A 87 5.73 4.10 -0.89
C MET A 87 5.41 2.67 -1.31
N ILE A 88 5.71 1.73 -0.42
CA ILE A 88 5.22 0.37 -0.55
C ILE A 88 3.83 0.34 0.07
N THR A 89 2.81 -0.01 -0.71
CA THR A 89 1.49 -0.31 -0.16
C THR A 89 1.23 -1.79 -0.27
N LEU A 90 1.09 -2.45 0.88
CA LEU A 90 0.75 -3.85 1.03
C LEU A 90 -0.46 -4.00 1.94
N THR A 91 -1.50 -4.68 1.44
CA THR A 91 -2.72 -4.94 2.22
C THR A 91 -3.15 -6.39 2.04
N THR A 92 -3.21 -7.10 3.16
CA THR A 92 -3.79 -8.45 3.31
C THR A 92 -5.07 -8.38 4.15
N SER A 93 -5.72 -9.53 4.37
CA SER A 93 -6.88 -9.61 5.26
C SER A 93 -6.58 -9.20 6.69
N ASP A 94 -5.34 -9.37 7.13
CA ASP A 94 -4.92 -9.25 8.53
C ASP A 94 -3.78 -8.27 8.73
N MET A 95 -3.22 -7.70 7.66
CA MET A 95 -2.09 -6.79 7.73
C MET A 95 -2.18 -5.69 6.68
N MET A 96 -1.70 -4.52 7.04
CA MET A 96 -1.45 -3.40 6.16
C MET A 96 -0.04 -2.86 6.44
N VAL A 97 0.69 -2.52 5.38
CA VAL A 97 1.95 -1.78 5.40
C VAL A 97 1.82 -0.67 4.37
N VAL A 98 2.09 0.57 4.78
CA VAL A 98 2.09 1.71 3.87
C VAL A 98 3.31 2.59 4.12
N GLY A 99 4.15 2.78 3.09
CA GLY A 99 5.31 3.68 3.10
C GLY A 99 6.66 2.97 3.00
N ASP A 100 7.74 3.70 3.30
CA ASP A 100 9.12 3.19 3.35
C ASP A 100 9.54 3.04 4.82
N PRO A 101 9.83 1.81 5.30
CA PRO A 101 10.27 1.57 6.68
C PRO A 101 11.50 2.39 7.09
N ASN A 102 12.33 2.85 6.15
CA ASN A 102 13.51 3.67 6.45
C ASN A 102 13.22 5.16 6.62
N LYS A 103 12.07 5.64 6.15
CA LYS A 103 11.67 7.05 6.23
C LYS A 103 10.39 7.20 7.04
N PHE A 104 9.25 6.90 6.42
CA PHE A 104 7.94 6.87 7.04
C PHE A 104 7.17 5.62 6.60
N CYS A 105 6.73 4.84 7.58
CA CYS A 105 5.91 3.66 7.32
C CYS A 105 4.85 3.50 8.42
N VAL A 106 3.67 3.05 8.04
CA VAL A 106 2.63 2.63 8.97
C VAL A 106 2.29 1.17 8.76
N VAL A 107 2.18 0.43 9.87
CA VAL A 107 1.88 -1.00 9.86
C VAL A 107 0.72 -1.28 10.79
N SER A 108 -0.29 -1.99 10.32
CA SER A 108 -1.34 -2.53 11.18
C SER A 108 -1.44 -4.01 10.91
N ASP A 109 -1.23 -4.83 11.93
CA ASP A 109 -1.31 -6.30 11.85
C ASP A 109 -2.28 -6.89 12.89
N SER A 110 -2.86 -6.02 13.72
CA SER A 110 -3.69 -6.36 14.85
C SER A 110 -4.82 -5.33 14.99
N PRO A 111 -6.01 -5.76 15.43
CA PRO A 111 -7.14 -4.84 15.61
C PRO A 111 -6.78 -3.67 16.53
N SER A 112 -7.32 -2.50 16.20
CA SER A 112 -7.18 -1.26 16.96
C SER A 112 -5.73 -0.86 17.27
N THR A 113 -4.77 -1.32 16.47
CA THR A 113 -3.36 -1.04 16.66
C THR A 113 -2.71 -0.61 15.35
N LEU A 114 -1.88 0.42 15.43
CA LEU A 114 -1.07 0.93 14.33
C LEU A 114 0.35 1.17 14.82
N ILE A 115 1.34 0.55 14.19
CA ILE A 115 2.75 0.88 14.37
C ILE A 115 3.09 2.00 13.39
N VAL A 116 3.64 3.08 13.91
CA VAL A 116 4.15 4.20 13.12
C VAL A 116 5.67 4.16 13.20
N ILE A 117 6.31 4.02 12.05
CA ILE A 117 7.76 4.06 11.89
C ILE A 117 8.13 5.42 11.32
N ARG A 118 9.02 6.13 12.00
CA ARG A 118 9.57 7.40 11.54
C ARG A 118 11.05 7.46 11.89
N ASP A 119 11.90 7.70 10.89
CA ASP A 119 13.36 7.78 11.05
C ASP A 119 13.94 6.56 11.79
N GLY A 120 13.46 5.36 11.43
CA GLY A 120 13.87 4.10 12.05
C GLY A 120 13.31 3.82 13.45
N LYS A 121 12.51 4.72 14.03
CA LYS A 121 11.88 4.54 15.35
C LYS A 121 10.44 4.06 15.22
N CYS A 122 10.10 3.02 15.97
CA CYS A 122 8.75 2.48 16.01
C CYS A 122 7.96 3.01 17.22
N THR A 123 6.72 3.46 16.98
CA THR A 123 5.74 3.80 18.02
C THR A 123 4.45 3.02 17.79
N ARG A 124 3.93 2.38 18.84
CA ARG A 124 2.65 1.68 18.81
C ARG A 124 1.56 2.66 19.21
N ARG A 125 0.57 2.84 18.33
CA ARG A 125 -0.67 3.53 18.63
C ARG A 125 -1.76 2.50 18.88
N THR A 126 -2.44 2.60 20.01
CA THR A 126 -3.59 1.78 20.35
C THR A 126 -4.84 2.65 20.37
N TYR A 127 -5.86 2.26 19.61
CA TYR A 127 -7.10 3.01 19.46
C TYR A 127 -8.19 2.41 20.34
N THR A 128 -9.00 3.28 20.94
CA THR A 128 -10.17 2.87 21.73
C THR A 128 -11.34 3.75 21.34
N THR A 129 -12.42 3.11 20.90
CA THR A 129 -13.67 3.78 20.58
C THR A 129 -14.66 3.56 21.71
N THR A 130 -15.13 4.64 22.32
CA THR A 130 -16.18 4.60 23.35
C THR A 130 -17.22 5.65 23.01
N ASN A 131 -18.50 5.28 22.99
CA ASN A 131 -19.62 6.18 22.67
C ASN A 131 -19.44 6.95 21.34
N GLY A 132 -18.87 6.30 20.32
CA GLY A 132 -18.62 6.92 19.00
C GLY A 132 -17.40 7.84 18.95
N GLN A 133 -16.67 8.02 20.06
CA GLN A 133 -15.44 8.80 20.09
C GLN A 133 -14.23 7.87 20.11
N THR A 134 -13.35 8.01 19.11
CA THR A 134 -12.08 7.28 19.03
C THR A 134 -10.97 8.11 19.66
N THR A 135 -10.22 7.49 20.55
CA THR A 135 -9.01 8.04 21.18
C THR A 135 -7.83 7.12 20.89
N SER A 136 -6.61 7.64 20.94
CA SER A 136 -5.41 6.82 20.77
C SER A 136 -4.37 7.11 21.86
N THR A 137 -3.66 6.06 22.26
CA THR A 137 -2.48 6.15 23.14
C THR A 137 -1.24 5.73 22.35
N SER A 138 -0.12 6.41 22.56
CA SER A 138 1.13 6.14 21.85
C SER A 138 2.20 5.64 22.82
N THR A 139 2.80 4.49 22.52
CA THR A 139 3.86 3.87 23.31
C THR A 139 5.05 3.56 22.41
N PRO A 140 6.27 4.07 22.71
CA PRO A 140 7.48 3.68 22.00
C PRO A 140 7.70 2.16 22.12
N LEU A 141 8.07 1.50 21.01
CA LEU A 141 8.50 0.11 21.06
C LEU A 141 9.94 0.05 21.57
N THR A 142 10.29 -1.06 22.20
CA THR A 142 11.69 -1.42 22.42
C THR A 142 12.39 -1.71 21.09
N ASP A 143 13.72 -1.66 21.08
CA ASP A 143 14.51 -1.94 19.88
C ASP A 143 14.23 -3.33 19.30
N ASP A 144 14.05 -4.34 20.16
CA ASP A 144 13.80 -5.71 19.71
C ASP A 144 12.38 -5.89 19.15
N GLU A 145 11.37 -5.23 19.75
CA GLU A 145 10.04 -5.18 19.15
C GLU A 145 10.04 -4.43 17.81
N CYS A 146 10.80 -3.34 17.69
CA CYS A 146 10.92 -2.58 16.45
C CYS A 146 11.61 -3.41 15.35
N LYS A 147 12.70 -4.11 15.67
CA LYS A 147 13.36 -5.07 14.75
C LYS A 147 12.39 -6.17 14.29
N ALA A 148 11.58 -6.70 15.19
CA ALA A 148 10.57 -7.70 14.83
C ALA A 148 9.53 -7.15 13.85
N VAL A 149 9.14 -5.87 14.00
CA VAL A 149 8.26 -5.18 13.04
C VAL A 149 8.95 -5.07 11.66
N PHE A 150 10.20 -4.62 11.61
CA PHE A 150 10.95 -4.54 10.34
C PHE A 150 11.07 -5.91 9.66
N GLN A 151 11.43 -6.96 10.41
CA GLN A 151 11.51 -8.32 9.87
C GLN A 151 10.15 -8.77 9.30
N LYS A 152 9.06 -8.53 10.04
CA LYS A 152 7.72 -8.87 9.57
C LYS A 152 7.33 -8.15 8.28
N ILE A 153 7.70 -6.89 8.12
CA ILE A 153 7.49 -6.14 6.87
C ILE A 153 8.26 -6.82 5.73
N THR A 154 9.54 -7.14 5.93
CA THR A 154 10.39 -7.80 4.92
C THR A 154 9.83 -9.16 4.53
N ASP A 155 9.42 -9.98 5.50
CA ASP A 155 8.87 -11.31 5.27
C ASP A 155 7.59 -11.26 4.43
N GLU A 156 6.66 -10.34 4.74
CA GLU A 156 5.42 -10.19 3.96
C GLU A 156 5.67 -9.62 2.56
N GLN A 157 6.65 -8.72 2.39
CA GLN A 157 7.07 -8.25 1.06
C GLN A 157 7.69 -9.37 0.23
N GLU A 158 8.52 -10.22 0.82
CA GLU A 158 9.13 -11.37 0.14
C GLU A 158 8.08 -12.41 -0.25
N LYS A 159 7.18 -12.75 0.67
CA LYS A 159 6.04 -13.64 0.40
C LYS A 159 5.17 -13.11 -0.74
N ASN A 160 4.90 -11.80 -0.75
CA ASN A 160 4.16 -11.14 -1.82
C ASN A 160 4.89 -11.23 -3.17
N ARG A 161 6.18 -10.88 -3.20
CA ARG A 161 7.03 -10.98 -4.39
C ARG A 161 7.05 -12.41 -4.95
N LYS A 162 7.22 -13.41 -4.08
CA LYS A 162 7.24 -14.83 -4.47
C LYS A 162 5.92 -15.25 -5.10
N TYR A 163 4.79 -14.89 -4.47
CA TYR A 163 3.46 -15.18 -4.99
C TYR A 163 3.27 -14.62 -6.41
N TRP A 164 3.63 -13.35 -6.65
CA TRP A 164 3.47 -12.74 -7.97
C TRP A 164 4.40 -13.34 -9.02
N ASN A 165 5.62 -13.71 -8.65
CA ASN A 165 6.54 -14.40 -9.56
C ASN A 165 6.00 -15.78 -9.97
N GLU A 166 5.48 -16.55 -9.01
CA GLU A 166 4.85 -17.85 -9.29
C GLU A 166 3.59 -17.70 -10.15
N TRP A 167 2.74 -16.72 -9.83
CA TRP A 167 1.55 -16.42 -10.63
C TRP A 167 1.92 -16.02 -12.06
N ALA A 168 2.90 -15.14 -12.25
CA ALA A 168 3.32 -14.68 -13.57
C ALA A 168 3.86 -15.84 -14.42
N THR A 169 4.68 -16.71 -13.82
CA THR A 169 5.20 -17.92 -14.48
C THR A 169 4.06 -18.85 -14.89
N ASN A 170 3.12 -19.12 -13.98
CA ASN A 170 1.97 -19.98 -14.26
C ASN A 170 1.04 -19.40 -15.34
N PHE A 171 0.83 -18.08 -15.31
CA PHE A 171 0.02 -17.37 -16.29
C PHE A 171 0.67 -17.43 -17.68
N GLU A 172 1.98 -17.16 -17.78
CA GLU A 172 2.73 -17.26 -19.02
C GLU A 172 2.68 -18.68 -19.60
N ASP A 173 2.92 -19.70 -18.77
CA ASP A 173 2.80 -21.11 -19.16
C ASP A 173 1.40 -21.45 -19.67
N HIS A 174 0.36 -20.92 -19.03
CA HIS A 174 -1.02 -21.13 -19.42
C HIS A 174 -1.36 -20.45 -20.76
N MET A 175 -0.89 -19.22 -20.94
CA MET A 175 -1.05 -18.46 -22.18
C MET A 175 -0.30 -19.13 -23.33
N ASN A 176 0.92 -19.62 -23.11
CA ASN A 176 1.69 -20.35 -24.11
C ASN A 176 1.04 -21.69 -24.51
N LYS A 177 0.34 -22.36 -23.58
CA LYS A 177 -0.44 -23.57 -23.89
C LYS A 177 -1.71 -23.28 -24.68
N MET A 178 -2.41 -22.18 -24.38
CA MET A 178 -3.64 -21.80 -25.09
C MET A 178 -3.39 -21.14 -26.44
N PHE A 179 -2.32 -20.37 -26.55
CA PHE A 179 -1.94 -19.59 -27.73
C PHE A 179 -0.50 -19.92 -28.12
N PRO A 180 -0.24 -21.14 -28.61
CA PRO A 180 1.10 -21.52 -29.04
C PRO A 180 1.62 -20.60 -30.15
N PRO A 181 2.95 -20.48 -30.31
CA PRO A 181 3.56 -19.65 -31.36
C PRO A 181 2.93 -19.97 -32.74
N GLY A 182 2.29 -18.98 -33.36
CA GLY A 182 1.56 -19.12 -34.63
C GLY A 182 0.03 -18.95 -34.56
N PHE A 183 -0.56 -18.71 -33.38
CA PHE A 183 -1.96 -18.28 -33.24
C PHE A 183 -2.20 -16.87 -33.83
N PRO A 184 -3.42 -16.52 -34.31
CA PRO A 184 -3.64 -15.63 -35.47
C PRO A 184 -3.63 -14.13 -35.13
N PHE A 185 -2.75 -13.67 -34.24
CA PHE A 185 -2.55 -12.24 -33.96
C PHE A 185 -1.16 -11.73 -34.37
N ASN A 186 -0.43 -12.47 -35.22
CA ASN A 186 0.71 -11.90 -35.96
C ASN A 186 0.18 -10.95 -37.04
N HIS A 187 0.16 -9.65 -36.72
CA HIS A 187 0.22 -8.58 -37.71
C HIS A 187 1.60 -7.93 -37.66
#